data_AF-A0A9W9QE83-F1
#
_entry.id   AF-A0A9W9QE83-F1
#
_cell.length_a   1.000
_cell.length_b   1.000
_cell.length_c   1.000
_cell.angle_alpha   90.00
_cell.angle_beta   90.00
_cell.angle_gamma   90.00
#
_symmetry.space_group_name_H-M   'P 1'
#
loop_
_entity.id
_entity.type
_entity.pdbx_description
1 polymer ?
#
loop_
_entity_poly.entity_id
_entity_poly.type
_entity_poly.pdbx_seq_one_letter_code
_entity_poly.pdbx_strand_id
1 'polypeptide(L)'
;MSFLALPLEIHCQIISYLLSNRDVAALSIQCRALHSVCDMAARKKYHQIIIAEGESGVDTAFEFLLDILKRPELALYVRHLENNTVVTRNMDYKEAEPMRELSAEEMTLVRKAVRMGGFLGAKEDRVVNMLMQRMDNALNQFSGYRERDVFATFVTQALAAIIIAVSPNIVSIATTNPYCRFSEIELPLDQILRQANSSTELTPYLRNLRSVYMISKTDSTWEDGRFYVAMDFYDFTRLFDHLPSIEAVSTDAMEENDIEHLNFNKKSCNITSISIHHSSVSSIYLERLIWSRKALKEIRYSIGGRASNDGGHFIFNPKSFIKAICDHKETLEVIDIDVEDDIAAFGYDDVEDVERSLNEYGSPYEVRSDEHDSEFLKAIWENSGSLREFVSLRRLSLGVNFLLYLAKGVSGSSDKIKDRAILADCLPDSLEYLCIRGYEKGQSQDHDEQMDGLMDFWKSGQSQLKEIQGIEETIPNASHVGAPDGDDHLLWPFDNGSDSEDEEGSDQEESEEEQESH
;
A
#
# COMPACT_ATOMS: atom_id res chain seq x y z
N MET A 1 20.15 36.09 11.63
CA MET A 1 20.79 35.18 12.61
C MET A 1 21.32 33.98 11.85
N SER A 2 22.54 33.52 12.13
CA SER A 2 23.13 32.36 11.44
C SER A 2 22.54 31.06 11.99
N PHE A 3 22.24 30.09 11.13
CA PHE A 3 21.76 28.75 11.52
C PHE A 3 22.71 28.09 12.53
N LEU A 4 24.02 28.26 12.34
CA LEU A 4 25.07 27.72 13.22
C LEU A 4 25.12 28.39 14.61
N ALA A 5 24.40 29.50 14.82
CA ALA A 5 24.31 30.17 16.11
C ALA A 5 23.13 29.67 16.96
N LEU A 6 22.32 28.73 16.45
CA LEU A 6 21.24 28.11 17.21
C LEU A 6 21.81 27.11 18.23
N PRO A 7 21.11 26.85 19.35
CA PRO A 7 21.45 25.79 20.29
C PRO A 7 21.44 24.41 19.62
N LEU A 8 22.27 23.49 20.13
CA LEU A 8 22.43 22.13 19.59
C LEU A 8 21.10 21.37 19.57
N GLU A 9 20.26 21.60 20.57
CA GLU A 9 18.94 21.00 20.70
C GLU A 9 18.01 21.40 19.55
N ILE A 10 18.13 22.66 19.09
CA ILE A 10 17.37 23.18 17.95
C ILE A 10 17.91 22.59 16.65
N HIS A 11 19.23 22.39 16.53
CA HIS A 11 19.79 21.64 15.40
C HIS A 11 19.28 20.21 15.37
N CYS A 12 19.29 19.48 16.50
CA CYS A 12 18.73 18.13 16.60
C CYS A 12 17.28 18.09 16.12
N GLN A 13 16.46 19.04 16.59
CA GLN A 13 15.06 19.12 16.23
C GLN A 13 14.87 19.41 14.73
N ILE A 14 15.62 20.35 14.16
CA ILE A 14 15.54 20.67 12.72
C ILE A 14 15.98 19.48 11.86
N ILE A 15 17.10 18.84 12.21
CA ILE A 15 17.60 17.67 11.48
C ILE A 15 16.65 16.46 11.67
N SER A 16 15.88 16.40 12.77
CA SER A 16 14.83 15.40 12.96
C SER A 16 13.60 15.61 12.08
N TYR A 17 13.45 16.76 11.41
CA TYR A 17 12.41 16.96 10.39
C TYR A 17 12.84 16.54 8.98
N LEU A 18 14.13 16.26 8.78
CA LEU A 18 14.61 15.74 7.52
C LEU A 18 14.26 14.26 7.41
N LEU A 19 13.55 13.94 6.33
CA LEU A 19 13.05 12.59 6.07
C LEU A 19 14.14 11.70 5.46
N SER A 20 15.00 12.27 4.63
CA SER A 20 16.04 11.55 3.90
C SER A 20 17.37 11.50 4.66
N ASN A 21 17.90 10.30 4.85
CA ASN A 21 19.26 10.11 5.39
C ASN A 21 20.32 10.74 4.47
N ARG A 22 20.06 10.82 3.15
CA ARG A 22 20.96 11.48 2.18
C ARG A 22 21.03 12.99 2.44
N ASP A 23 19.91 13.63 2.74
CA ASP A 23 19.87 15.07 3.03
C ASP A 23 20.59 15.38 4.35
N VAL A 24 20.41 14.51 5.34
CA VAL A 24 21.10 14.59 6.64
C VAL A 24 22.61 14.38 6.45
N ALA A 25 23.01 13.41 5.64
CA ALA A 25 24.41 13.17 5.30
C ALA A 25 25.02 14.39 4.59
N ALA A 26 24.31 14.94 3.60
CA ALA A 26 24.73 16.15 2.90
C ALA A 26 24.93 17.32 3.88
N LEU A 27 24.00 17.56 4.81
CA LEU A 27 24.16 18.59 5.85
C LEU A 27 25.30 18.31 6.82
N SER A 28 25.53 17.04 7.16
CA SER A 28 26.64 16.65 8.02
C SER A 28 28.00 17.00 7.39
N ILE A 29 28.10 16.91 6.06
CA ILE A 29 29.32 17.23 5.31
C ILE A 29 29.55 18.76 5.27
N GLN A 30 28.47 19.56 5.24
CA GLN A 30 28.58 21.03 5.14
C GLN A 30 29.21 21.68 6.37
N CYS A 31 29.09 21.09 7.57
CA CYS A 31 29.62 21.70 8.79
C CYS A 31 29.93 20.69 9.89
N ARG A 32 31.10 20.82 10.54
CA ARG A 32 31.51 19.98 11.68
C ARG A 32 30.54 20.02 12.87
N ALA A 33 29.91 21.17 13.13
CA ALA A 33 28.92 21.28 14.21
C ALA A 33 27.69 20.43 13.91
N LEU A 34 27.20 20.43 12.66
CA LEU A 34 26.10 19.58 12.23
C LEU A 34 26.51 18.11 12.14
N HIS A 35 27.74 17.83 11.71
CA HIS A 35 28.31 16.48 11.72
C HIS A 35 28.24 15.84 13.11
N SER A 36 28.58 16.59 14.16
CA SER A 36 28.51 16.07 15.55
C SER A 36 27.09 15.80 16.06
N VAL A 37 26.07 16.32 15.38
CA VAL A 37 24.64 16.14 15.72
C VAL A 37 23.98 15.09 14.82
N CYS A 38 24.50 14.90 13.61
CA CYS A 38 24.07 13.88 12.68
C CYS A 38 24.70 12.53 13.04
N ASP A 39 24.20 11.86 14.10
CA ASP A 39 24.55 10.47 14.39
C ASP A 39 24.00 9.56 13.27
N MET A 40 24.77 9.45 12.18
CA MET A 40 24.39 8.70 10.99
C MET A 40 24.29 7.21 11.26
N ALA A 41 25.12 6.68 12.17
CA ALA A 41 25.11 5.27 12.53
C ALA A 41 23.82 4.91 13.26
N ALA A 42 23.44 5.68 14.28
CA ALA A 42 22.16 5.49 14.96
C ALA A 42 20.98 5.75 14.01
N ARG A 43 21.03 6.79 13.17
CA ARG A 43 19.97 7.04 12.19
C ARG A 43 19.77 5.84 11.26
N LYS A 44 20.84 5.29 10.68
CA LYS A 44 20.74 4.08 9.83
C LYS A 44 20.17 2.90 10.62
N LYS A 45 20.65 2.68 11.85
CA LYS A 45 20.22 1.55 12.69
C LYS A 45 18.74 1.61 13.12
N TYR A 46 18.23 2.79 13.49
CA TYR A 46 16.85 2.95 14.01
C TYR A 46 15.86 3.46 12.95
N HIS A 47 16.30 3.71 11.71
CA HIS A 47 15.43 4.22 10.65
C HIS A 47 14.21 3.32 10.40
N GLN A 48 14.47 2.02 10.32
CA GLN A 48 13.48 0.98 10.10
C GLN A 48 13.55 0.00 11.27
N ILE A 49 12.40 -0.28 11.86
CA ILE A 49 12.26 -1.33 12.86
C ILE A 49 11.37 -2.42 12.25
N ILE A 50 11.90 -3.64 12.19
CA ILE A 50 11.19 -4.81 11.66
C ILE A 50 10.90 -5.75 12.83
N ILE A 51 9.63 -6.09 13.00
CA ILE A 51 9.13 -7.05 13.96
C ILE A 51 8.76 -8.31 13.18
N ALA A 52 9.75 -9.17 13.02
CA ALA A 52 9.59 -10.46 12.35
C ALA A 52 9.13 -11.54 13.33
N GLU A 53 8.36 -12.50 12.81
CA GLU A 53 8.06 -13.75 13.51
C GLU A 53 9.37 -14.53 13.75
N GLY A 54 9.53 -15.07 14.96
CA GLY A 54 10.69 -15.87 15.32
C GLY A 54 11.46 -15.33 16.52
N GLU A 55 12.37 -16.16 17.03
CA GLU A 55 13.06 -15.93 18.30
C GLU A 55 13.96 -14.69 18.27
N SER A 56 14.75 -14.54 17.21
CA SER A 56 15.64 -13.40 17.04
C SER A 56 14.89 -12.09 16.77
N GLY A 57 13.77 -12.13 16.03
CA GLY A 57 13.01 -10.94 15.63
C GLY A 57 12.39 -10.22 16.83
N VAL A 58 11.69 -10.97 17.69
CA VAL A 58 11.02 -10.41 18.88
C VAL A 58 12.01 -9.88 19.91
N ASP A 59 13.09 -10.60 20.18
CA ASP A 59 14.12 -10.15 21.13
C ASP A 59 14.84 -8.89 20.60
N THR A 60 15.19 -8.86 19.32
CA THR A 60 15.80 -7.68 18.67
C THR A 60 14.87 -6.46 18.74
N ALA A 61 13.59 -6.63 18.44
CA ALA A 61 12.61 -5.53 18.53
C ALA A 61 12.43 -5.02 19.97
N PHE A 62 12.46 -5.91 20.96
CA PHE A 62 12.42 -5.51 22.36
C PHE A 62 13.69 -4.75 22.78
N GLU A 63 14.87 -5.16 22.31
CA GLU A 63 16.12 -4.42 22.53
C GLU A 63 16.07 -3.01 21.92
N PHE A 64 15.56 -2.88 20.69
CA PHE A 64 15.30 -1.59 20.05
C PHE A 64 14.38 -0.71 20.91
N LEU A 65 13.27 -1.27 21.39
CA LEU A 65 12.35 -0.56 22.29
C LEU A 65 13.09 -0.10 23.55
N LEU A 66 13.81 -1.00 24.24
CA LEU A 66 14.48 -0.67 25.49
C LEU A 66 15.57 0.40 25.29
N ASP A 67 16.30 0.35 24.18
CA ASP A 67 17.27 1.38 23.79
C ASP A 67 16.60 2.74 23.62
N ILE A 68 15.47 2.80 22.91
CA ILE A 68 14.67 4.01 22.74
C ILE A 68 14.16 4.53 24.08
N LEU A 69 13.70 3.65 24.97
CA LEU A 69 13.20 4.07 26.29
C LEU A 69 14.31 4.66 27.17
N LYS A 70 15.54 4.13 27.06
CA LYS A 70 16.72 4.65 27.76
C LYS A 70 17.24 5.95 27.14
N ARG A 71 17.12 6.10 25.82
CA ARG A 71 17.61 7.22 25.00
C ARG A 71 16.49 7.72 24.07
N PRO A 72 15.53 8.52 24.60
CA PRO A 72 14.34 8.94 23.85
C PRO A 72 14.62 9.66 22.52
N GLU A 73 15.81 10.26 22.37
CA GLU A 73 16.27 10.87 21.11
C GLU A 73 16.31 9.89 19.94
N LEU A 74 16.52 8.59 20.20
CA LEU A 74 16.53 7.54 19.17
C LEU A 74 15.16 7.34 18.53
N ALA A 75 14.08 7.61 19.28
CA ALA A 75 12.70 7.52 18.76
C ALA A 75 12.44 8.50 17.61
N LEU A 76 13.20 9.60 17.55
CA LEU A 76 13.08 10.60 16.49
C LEU A 76 13.63 10.11 15.15
N TYR A 77 14.45 9.05 15.17
CA TYR A 77 15.04 8.46 13.97
C TYR A 77 14.16 7.40 13.32
N VAL A 78 13.19 6.84 14.04
CA VAL A 78 12.28 5.83 13.52
C VAL A 78 11.35 6.44 12.49
N ARG A 79 11.41 5.92 11.27
CA ARG A 79 10.61 6.35 10.10
C ARG A 79 9.69 5.27 9.59
N HIS A 80 10.15 4.02 9.62
CA HIS A 80 9.41 2.87 9.15
C HIS A 80 9.25 1.83 10.27
N LEU A 81 8.04 1.30 10.40
CA LEU A 81 7.76 0.15 11.24
C LEU A 81 7.13 -0.95 10.39
N GLU A 82 7.70 -2.14 10.48
CA GLU A 82 7.22 -3.33 9.80
C GLU A 82 6.83 -4.40 10.84
N ASN A 83 5.65 -4.99 10.71
CA ASN A 83 5.16 -6.07 11.57
C ASN A 83 4.60 -7.22 10.74
N ASN A 84 5.37 -8.30 10.63
CA ASN A 84 5.09 -9.40 9.70
C ASN A 84 4.35 -10.56 10.36
N THR A 85 3.75 -10.29 11.52
CA THR A 85 3.14 -11.32 12.36
C THR A 85 1.68 -11.49 12.01
N VAL A 86 1.30 -12.67 11.54
CA VAL A 86 -0.08 -12.90 11.16
C VAL A 86 -0.95 -13.07 12.39
N VAL A 87 -2.13 -12.46 12.39
CA VAL A 87 -3.10 -12.66 13.45
C VAL A 87 -3.77 -14.02 13.31
N THR A 88 -3.44 -14.91 14.25
CA THR A 88 -3.91 -16.30 14.26
C THR A 88 -5.09 -16.48 15.21
N ARG A 89 -6.26 -16.88 14.69
CA ARG A 89 -7.40 -17.50 15.40
C ARG A 89 -8.01 -16.76 16.63
N ASN A 90 -9.17 -17.26 17.08
CA ASN A 90 -9.95 -16.70 18.20
C ASN A 90 -9.48 -17.20 19.58
N MET A 91 -8.20 -17.02 19.95
CA MET A 91 -7.75 -17.35 21.31
C MET A 91 -7.21 -16.13 22.04
N ASP A 92 -7.73 -15.87 23.24
CA ASP A 92 -7.30 -14.72 24.04
C ASP A 92 -5.92 -14.97 24.69
N TYR A 93 -5.21 -13.88 24.97
CA TYR A 93 -3.92 -13.91 25.64
C TYR A 93 -4.06 -14.43 27.08
N LYS A 94 -3.17 -15.33 27.46
CA LYS A 94 -3.03 -15.77 28.86
C LYS A 94 -1.72 -15.22 29.41
N GLU A 95 -1.83 -14.49 30.51
CA GLU A 95 -0.65 -13.99 31.20
C GLU A 95 0.24 -15.14 31.67
N ALA A 96 1.56 -14.94 31.52
CA ALA A 96 2.57 -15.91 31.89
C ALA A 96 3.62 -15.28 32.81
N GLU A 97 4.39 -16.12 33.49
CA GLU A 97 5.51 -15.65 34.31
C GLU A 97 6.51 -14.85 33.44
N PRO A 98 6.98 -13.67 33.89
CA PRO A 98 7.91 -12.84 33.13
C PRO A 98 9.19 -13.60 32.77
N MET A 99 9.60 -13.54 31.49
CA MET A 99 10.80 -14.23 31.00
C MET A 99 11.99 -13.29 30.80
N ARG A 100 11.76 -11.98 30.81
CA ARG A 100 12.80 -10.95 30.77
C ARG A 100 13.12 -10.48 32.18
N GLU A 101 14.41 -10.29 32.46
CA GLU A 101 14.85 -9.63 33.69
C GLU A 101 15.11 -8.15 33.39
N LEU A 102 14.35 -7.26 34.03
CA LEU A 102 14.54 -5.82 33.95
C LEU A 102 14.83 -5.26 35.34
N SER A 103 15.68 -4.23 35.41
CA SER A 103 15.81 -3.42 36.61
C SER A 103 14.51 -2.67 36.91
N ALA A 104 14.35 -2.21 38.16
CA ALA A 104 13.18 -1.43 38.57
C ALA A 104 13.03 -0.12 37.76
N GLU A 105 14.15 0.48 37.35
CA GLU A 105 14.17 1.68 36.50
C GLU A 105 13.67 1.39 35.09
N GLU A 106 14.18 0.32 34.46
CA GLU A 106 13.72 -0.11 33.13
C GLU A 106 12.25 -0.50 33.12
N MET A 107 11.79 -1.22 34.15
CA MET A 107 10.37 -1.56 34.30
C MET A 107 9.48 -0.31 34.41
N THR A 108 9.98 0.73 35.09
CA THR A 108 9.27 2.02 35.19
C THR A 108 9.18 2.71 33.82
N LEU A 109 10.24 2.66 33.01
CA LEU A 109 10.24 3.19 31.65
C LEU A 109 9.25 2.44 30.75
N VAL A 110 9.23 1.10 30.81
CA VAL A 110 8.29 0.26 30.05
C VAL A 110 6.84 0.62 30.41
N ARG A 111 6.51 0.65 31.71
CA ARG A 111 5.15 1.02 32.16
C ARG A 111 4.74 2.43 31.71
N LYS A 112 5.68 3.39 31.74
CA LYS A 112 5.42 4.75 31.25
C LYS A 112 5.09 4.74 29.75
N ALA A 113 5.82 3.98 28.94
CA ALA A 113 5.58 3.85 27.51
C ALA A 113 4.24 3.17 27.21
N VAL A 114 3.89 2.13 27.96
CA VAL A 114 2.57 1.46 27.86
C VAL A 114 1.43 2.44 28.15
N ARG A 115 1.55 3.27 29.19
CA ARG A 115 0.57 4.33 29.48
C ARG A 115 0.51 5.41 28.40
N MET A 116 1.64 5.75 27.77
CA MET A 116 1.65 6.68 26.63
C MET A 116 0.87 6.14 25.43
N GLY A 117 0.87 4.81 25.24
CA GLY A 117 0.02 4.12 24.26
C GLY A 117 -1.48 4.12 24.60
N GLY A 118 -1.88 4.65 25.76
CA GLY A 118 -3.29 4.68 26.19
C GLY A 118 -3.74 3.44 26.97
N PHE A 119 -2.84 2.48 27.23
CA PHE A 119 -3.16 1.31 28.02
C PHE A 119 -3.09 1.63 29.52
N LEU A 120 -4.22 1.48 30.22
CA LEU A 120 -4.37 1.84 31.64
C LEU A 120 -4.95 0.67 32.45
N GLY A 121 -4.64 0.62 33.74
CA GLY A 121 -5.19 -0.38 34.67
C GLY A 121 -4.84 -1.81 34.24
N ALA A 122 -5.84 -2.70 34.17
CA ALA A 122 -5.62 -4.09 33.79
C ALA A 122 -4.99 -4.24 32.39
N LYS A 123 -5.27 -3.30 31.46
CA LYS A 123 -4.64 -3.31 30.13
C LYS A 123 -3.16 -2.96 30.19
N GLU A 124 -2.76 -2.09 31.12
CA GLU A 124 -1.34 -1.77 31.34
C GLU A 124 -0.58 -3.03 31.76
N ASP A 125 -1.07 -3.72 32.79
CA ASP A 125 -0.40 -4.92 33.31
C ASP A 125 -0.34 -6.04 32.26
N ARG A 126 -1.42 -6.20 31.47
CA ARG A 126 -1.48 -7.17 30.39
C ARG A 126 -0.49 -6.89 29.26
N VAL A 127 -0.38 -5.64 28.80
CA VAL A 127 0.59 -5.26 27.75
C VAL A 127 2.03 -5.34 28.28
N VAL A 128 2.27 -4.94 29.53
CA VAL A 128 3.57 -5.16 30.18
C VAL A 128 3.90 -6.65 30.21
N ASN A 129 2.95 -7.50 30.60
CA ASN A 129 3.15 -8.95 30.63
C ASN A 129 3.55 -9.48 29.25
N MET A 130 2.90 -9.03 28.17
CA MET A 130 3.26 -9.39 26.79
C MET A 130 4.70 -8.97 26.43
N LEU A 131 5.10 -7.74 26.74
CA LEU A 131 6.45 -7.24 26.45
C LEU A 131 7.54 -8.00 27.21
N MET A 132 7.21 -8.56 28.38
CA MET A 132 8.14 -9.31 29.23
C MET A 132 8.37 -10.76 28.77
N GLN A 133 7.77 -11.18 27.65
CA GLN A 133 7.88 -12.53 27.13
C GLN A 133 9.01 -12.67 26.11
N ARG A 134 9.57 -13.87 26.04
CA ARG A 134 10.55 -14.30 25.03
C ARG A 134 9.98 -15.45 24.21
N MET A 135 10.38 -15.54 22.94
CA MET A 135 9.87 -16.55 22.01
C MET A 135 10.57 -17.91 22.12
N ASP A 136 11.74 -17.95 22.76
CA ASP A 136 12.59 -19.14 22.98
C ASP A 136 11.95 -20.17 23.94
N ASN A 137 11.16 -19.70 24.91
CA ASN A 137 10.52 -20.53 25.94
C ASN A 137 9.04 -20.80 25.73
N ALA A 138 8.43 -20.27 24.66
CA ALA A 138 7.05 -20.59 24.30
C ALA A 138 6.84 -22.11 24.10
N LEU A 139 7.89 -22.84 23.69
CA LEU A 139 7.89 -24.30 23.57
C LEU A 139 7.76 -25.07 24.90
N ASN A 140 8.16 -24.44 26.02
CA ASN A 140 8.14 -25.08 27.35
C ASN A 140 6.86 -24.77 28.13
N GLN A 141 6.20 -23.64 27.84
CA GLN A 141 4.98 -23.21 28.53
C GLN A 141 3.69 -23.58 27.79
N PHE A 142 3.74 -23.73 26.46
CA PHE A 142 2.57 -24.00 25.63
C PHE A 142 2.71 -25.34 24.93
N SER A 143 1.67 -26.18 25.07
CA SER A 143 1.77 -27.61 24.74
C SER A 143 1.49 -27.93 23.27
N GLY A 144 1.08 -26.94 22.47
CA GLY A 144 0.81 -27.09 21.05
C GLY A 144 1.26 -25.90 20.22
N TYR A 145 1.69 -26.16 18.97
CA TYR A 145 2.08 -25.16 17.96
C TYR A 145 1.11 -23.97 17.90
N ARG A 146 -0.20 -24.26 18.02
CA ARG A 146 -1.28 -23.27 17.96
C ARG A 146 -1.28 -22.24 19.09
N GLU A 147 -0.86 -22.62 20.30
CA GLU A 147 -0.79 -21.70 21.43
C GLU A 147 0.44 -20.78 21.31
N ARG A 148 1.50 -21.26 20.65
CA ARG A 148 2.72 -20.48 20.36
C ARG A 148 2.46 -19.34 19.38
N ASP A 149 1.73 -19.59 18.31
CA ASP A 149 1.48 -18.59 17.25
C ASP A 149 0.60 -17.44 17.75
N VAL A 150 -0.41 -17.77 18.56
CA VAL A 150 -1.25 -16.78 19.23
C VAL A 150 -0.42 -15.94 20.19
N PHE A 151 0.43 -16.57 20.99
CA PHE A 151 1.32 -15.86 21.90
C PHE A 151 2.27 -14.91 21.15
N ALA A 152 2.88 -15.38 20.06
CA ALA A 152 3.74 -14.58 19.19
C ALA A 152 2.99 -13.34 18.65
N THR A 153 1.75 -13.53 18.22
CA THR A 153 0.87 -12.46 17.75
C THR A 153 0.72 -11.36 18.80
N PHE A 154 0.34 -11.71 20.04
CA PHE A 154 0.16 -10.70 21.08
C PHE A 154 1.45 -9.95 21.43
N VAL A 155 2.59 -10.65 21.50
CA VAL A 155 3.87 -10.04 21.85
C VAL A 155 4.35 -9.07 20.77
N THR A 156 4.29 -9.48 19.50
CA THR A 156 4.70 -8.66 18.35
C THR A 156 3.78 -7.45 18.17
N GLN A 157 2.47 -7.63 18.33
CA GLN A 157 1.48 -6.56 18.33
C GLN A 157 1.71 -5.56 19.47
N ALA A 158 2.03 -6.04 20.69
CA ALA A 158 2.38 -5.18 21.82
C ALA A 158 3.66 -4.37 21.54
N LEU A 159 4.70 -5.01 20.99
CA LEU A 159 5.93 -4.34 20.59
C LEU A 159 5.66 -3.24 19.55
N ALA A 160 4.94 -3.58 18.48
CA ALA A 160 4.56 -2.63 17.43
C ALA A 160 3.80 -1.43 18.01
N ALA A 161 2.80 -1.69 18.84
CA ALA A 161 1.98 -0.65 19.45
C ALA A 161 2.81 0.30 20.32
N ILE A 162 3.70 -0.21 21.16
CA ILE A 162 4.51 0.64 22.04
C ILE A 162 5.59 1.38 21.26
N ILE A 163 6.20 0.77 20.25
CA ILE A 163 7.16 1.45 19.37
C ILE A 163 6.49 2.62 18.64
N ILE A 164 5.26 2.45 18.14
CA ILE A 164 4.44 3.55 17.60
C ILE A 164 4.23 4.64 18.65
N ALA A 165 3.81 4.26 19.86
CA ALA A 165 3.48 5.21 20.91
C ALA A 165 4.66 6.13 21.30
N VAL A 166 5.89 5.60 21.25
CA VAL A 166 7.10 6.35 21.62
C VAL A 166 7.79 7.03 20.44
N SER A 167 7.43 6.69 19.20
CA SER A 167 8.09 7.18 17.97
C SER A 167 7.21 8.16 17.20
N PRO A 168 7.33 9.48 17.43
CA PRO A 168 6.42 10.48 16.84
C PRO A 168 6.62 10.72 15.34
N ASN A 169 7.69 10.15 14.78
CA ASN A 169 8.28 10.52 13.51
C ASN A 169 8.11 9.46 12.42
N ILE A 170 7.31 8.42 12.69
CA ILE A 170 6.94 7.38 11.74
C ILE A 170 6.20 8.01 10.56
N VAL A 171 6.65 7.67 9.36
CA VAL A 171 6.09 8.11 8.08
C VAL A 171 5.49 6.97 7.27
N SER A 172 5.89 5.72 7.55
CA SER A 172 5.37 4.55 6.84
C SER A 172 5.22 3.35 7.79
N ILE A 173 4.17 2.56 7.60
CA ILE A 173 3.95 1.29 8.31
C ILE A 173 3.69 0.18 7.31
N ALA A 174 4.33 -0.97 7.48
CA ALA A 174 3.98 -2.21 6.80
C ALA A 174 3.48 -3.22 7.86
N THR A 175 2.29 -3.80 7.68
CA THR A 175 1.79 -4.81 8.62
C THR A 175 0.84 -5.77 7.93
N THR A 176 0.84 -7.01 8.38
CA THR A 176 -0.28 -7.94 8.17
C THR A 176 -1.55 -7.38 8.83
N ASN A 177 -2.70 -7.99 8.55
CA ASN A 177 -3.97 -7.59 9.18
C ASN A 177 -3.85 -7.61 10.72
N PRO A 178 -3.96 -6.45 11.42
CA PRO A 178 -3.67 -6.38 12.85
C PRO A 178 -4.85 -6.78 13.74
N TYR A 179 -5.98 -7.21 13.18
CA TYR A 179 -7.16 -7.64 13.92
C TYR A 179 -7.65 -9.02 13.48
N CYS A 180 -8.37 -9.69 14.38
CA CYS A 180 -9.06 -10.94 14.07
C CYS A 180 -10.55 -10.64 13.84
N ARG A 181 -11.02 -10.68 12.58
CA ARG A 181 -12.41 -10.32 12.27
C ARG A 181 -13.45 -11.17 13.01
N PHE A 182 -13.17 -12.45 13.22
CA PHE A 182 -14.09 -13.38 13.88
C PHE A 182 -14.03 -13.35 15.40
N SER A 183 -13.33 -12.37 15.98
CA SER A 183 -13.07 -12.28 17.40
C SER A 183 -13.32 -10.89 17.96
N GLU A 184 -13.88 -10.83 19.16
CA GLU A 184 -13.93 -9.61 19.97
C GLU A 184 -12.60 -9.36 20.71
N ILE A 185 -11.54 -10.10 20.36
CA ILE A 185 -10.23 -9.98 20.98
C ILE A 185 -9.58 -8.66 20.53
N GLU A 186 -9.38 -7.76 21.49
CA GLU A 186 -8.64 -6.53 21.27
C GLU A 186 -7.13 -6.80 21.28
N LEU A 187 -6.51 -6.69 20.11
CA LEU A 187 -5.05 -6.74 19.96
C LEU A 187 -4.43 -5.37 20.21
N PRO A 188 -3.23 -5.29 20.83
CA PRO A 188 -2.61 -4.00 21.16
C PRO A 188 -2.42 -3.06 19.96
N LEU A 189 -1.99 -3.56 18.79
CA LEU A 189 -1.79 -2.71 17.61
C LEU A 189 -3.13 -2.22 17.06
N ASP A 190 -4.13 -3.09 16.89
CA ASP A 190 -5.47 -2.68 16.45
C ASP A 190 -6.05 -1.60 17.37
N GLN A 191 -5.91 -1.77 18.69
CA GLN A 191 -6.42 -0.80 19.66
C GLN A 191 -5.75 0.58 19.50
N ILE A 192 -4.41 0.63 19.39
CA ILE A 192 -3.70 1.91 19.29
C ILE A 192 -3.96 2.60 17.94
N LEU A 193 -4.10 1.83 16.85
CA LEU A 193 -4.43 2.35 15.53
C LEU A 193 -5.83 2.97 15.52
N ARG A 194 -6.85 2.26 16.04
CA ARG A 194 -8.21 2.79 16.17
C ARG A 194 -8.27 4.02 17.07
N GLN A 195 -7.50 4.04 18.15
CA GLN A 195 -7.40 5.20 19.04
C GLN A 195 -6.80 6.41 18.32
N ALA A 196 -5.69 6.23 17.60
CA ALA A 196 -5.06 7.31 16.85
C ALA A 196 -5.99 7.89 15.78
N ASN A 197 -6.70 7.01 15.07
CA ASN A 197 -7.58 7.40 13.98
C ASN A 197 -8.87 8.09 14.47
N SER A 198 -9.39 7.70 15.64
CA SER A 198 -10.59 8.32 16.24
C SER A 198 -10.32 9.63 16.99
N SER A 199 -9.11 9.82 17.52
CA SER A 199 -8.74 10.96 18.38
C SER A 199 -7.47 11.66 17.88
N THR A 200 -7.46 12.07 16.62
CA THR A 200 -6.28 12.62 15.94
C THR A 200 -5.67 13.86 16.60
N GLU A 201 -6.46 14.66 17.30
CA GLU A 201 -6.00 15.86 18.01
C GLU A 201 -5.28 15.55 19.33
N LEU A 202 -5.69 14.47 20.02
CA LEU A 202 -5.21 14.11 21.35
C LEU A 202 -4.03 13.13 21.29
N THR A 203 -3.80 12.52 20.13
CA THR A 203 -2.84 11.44 19.97
C THR A 203 -1.52 11.97 19.42
N PRO A 204 -0.39 11.85 20.16
CA PRO A 204 0.88 12.44 19.75
C PRO A 204 1.63 11.63 18.68
N TYR A 205 1.26 10.38 18.46
CA TYR A 205 1.87 9.46 17.49
C TYR A 205 1.07 9.38 16.17
N LEU A 206 1.69 8.86 15.11
CA LEU A 206 1.14 8.69 13.75
C LEU A 206 0.70 9.98 13.03
N ARG A 207 0.96 11.17 13.59
CA ARG A 207 0.62 12.45 12.96
C ARG A 207 1.36 12.70 11.64
N ASN A 208 2.51 12.05 11.45
CA ASN A 208 3.34 12.16 10.26
C ASN A 208 3.23 10.93 9.34
N LEU A 209 2.36 9.97 9.66
CA LEU A 209 2.17 8.76 8.85
C LEU A 209 1.61 9.15 7.48
N ARG A 210 2.31 8.77 6.41
CA ARG A 210 1.98 9.08 5.01
C ARG A 210 1.59 7.85 4.22
N SER A 211 2.23 6.71 4.45
CA SER A 211 1.94 5.48 3.72
C SER A 211 1.72 4.29 4.63
N VAL A 212 0.80 3.42 4.22
CA VAL A 212 0.60 2.12 4.86
C VAL A 212 0.59 1.02 3.81
N TYR A 213 1.30 -0.06 4.09
CA TYR A 213 1.36 -1.25 3.25
C TYR A 213 0.75 -2.44 4.02
N MET A 214 -0.22 -3.11 3.41
CA MET A 214 -0.78 -4.34 3.93
C MET A 214 0.06 -5.51 3.41
N ILE A 215 0.65 -6.26 4.33
CA ILE A 215 1.50 -7.40 3.97
C ILE A 215 0.61 -8.60 3.67
N SER A 216 0.78 -9.15 2.48
CA SER A 216 0.00 -10.26 1.97
C SER A 216 0.51 -11.59 2.50
N LYS A 217 0.09 -11.88 3.73
CA LYS A 217 0.45 -13.08 4.48
C LYS A 217 -0.72 -13.54 5.36
N THR A 218 -0.99 -14.83 5.38
CA THR A 218 -2.03 -15.53 6.16
C THR A 218 -1.43 -16.55 7.15
N ASP A 219 -2.26 -17.01 8.09
CA ASP A 219 -1.93 -17.97 9.16
C ASP A 219 -1.96 -19.42 8.66
N SER A 220 -2.20 -19.66 7.36
CA SER A 220 -2.42 -21.02 6.93
C SER A 220 -1.08 -21.77 6.82
N THR A 221 -0.90 -22.83 7.63
CA THR A 221 0.18 -23.83 7.41
C THR A 221 0.07 -24.55 6.05
N TRP A 222 -0.94 -24.19 5.26
CA TRP A 222 -1.24 -24.63 3.90
C TRP A 222 -1.03 -23.50 2.90
N GLU A 223 -0.32 -22.43 3.28
CA GLU A 223 0.04 -21.33 2.41
C GLU A 223 0.81 -21.86 1.23
N ASP A 224 0.07 -21.97 0.14
CA ASP A 224 0.61 -22.27 -1.14
C ASP A 224 0.91 -20.92 -1.79
N GLY A 225 2.20 -20.54 -1.72
CA GLY A 225 2.71 -19.26 -2.19
C GLY A 225 2.58 -19.02 -3.69
N ARG A 226 1.77 -19.81 -4.40
CA ARG A 226 1.40 -19.68 -5.80
C ARG A 226 0.02 -19.03 -6.00
N PHE A 227 -0.81 -18.99 -4.96
CA PHE A 227 -2.17 -18.44 -5.01
C PHE A 227 -2.24 -17.02 -4.43
N TYR A 228 -3.32 -16.31 -4.73
CA TYR A 228 -3.67 -15.04 -4.08
C TYR A 228 -3.99 -15.23 -2.60
N VAL A 229 -3.91 -14.13 -1.84
CA VAL A 229 -4.12 -14.08 -0.40
C VAL A 229 -5.45 -13.38 -0.12
N ALA A 230 -6.45 -14.10 0.41
CA ALA A 230 -7.73 -13.50 0.77
C ALA A 230 -7.57 -12.48 1.91
N MET A 231 -7.85 -11.22 1.62
CA MET A 231 -7.53 -10.10 2.53
C MET A 231 -8.67 -9.09 2.67
N ASP A 232 -8.67 -8.41 3.82
CA ASP A 232 -9.57 -7.31 4.12
C ASP A 232 -8.90 -5.96 3.95
N PHE A 233 -8.55 -5.62 2.72
CA PHE A 233 -7.87 -4.37 2.47
C PHE A 233 -8.74 -3.15 2.84
N TYR A 234 -10.06 -3.28 2.77
CA TYR A 234 -10.98 -2.19 3.11
C TYR A 234 -10.95 -1.82 4.58
N ASP A 235 -11.29 -2.75 5.50
CA ASP A 235 -11.31 -2.42 6.93
C ASP A 235 -9.89 -2.11 7.43
N PHE A 236 -8.85 -2.66 6.79
CA PHE A 236 -7.48 -2.24 7.01
C PHE A 236 -7.30 -0.73 6.72
N THR A 237 -7.79 -0.22 5.59
CA THR A 237 -7.70 1.22 5.28
C THR A 237 -8.42 2.10 6.30
N ARG A 238 -9.48 1.59 6.94
CA ARG A 238 -10.25 2.31 7.98
C ARG A 238 -9.51 2.46 9.31
N LEU A 239 -8.38 1.79 9.48
CA LEU A 239 -7.50 2.03 10.62
C LEU A 239 -6.72 3.36 10.49
N PHE A 240 -6.68 3.94 9.29
CA PHE A 240 -5.82 5.10 8.98
C PHE A 240 -6.54 6.25 8.27
N ASP A 241 -7.78 6.04 7.82
CA ASP A 241 -8.52 6.93 6.91
C ASP A 241 -8.77 8.37 7.41
N HIS A 242 -8.69 8.63 8.71
CA HIS A 242 -8.87 9.97 9.30
C HIS A 242 -7.56 10.61 9.76
N LEU A 243 -6.42 9.91 9.65
CA LEU A 243 -5.12 10.48 10.02
C LEU A 243 -4.81 11.73 9.18
N PRO A 244 -4.13 12.74 9.77
CA PRO A 244 -4.01 14.05 9.15
C PRO A 244 -3.04 14.12 7.96
N SER A 245 -2.01 13.28 7.96
CA SER A 245 -0.95 13.28 6.94
C SER A 245 -0.96 12.05 6.04
N ILE A 246 -1.97 11.18 6.17
CA ILE A 246 -2.04 9.95 5.39
C ILE A 246 -2.26 10.30 3.91
N GLU A 247 -1.45 9.70 3.05
CA GLU A 247 -1.43 9.98 1.62
C GLU A 247 -1.73 8.70 0.82
N ALA A 248 -1.15 7.56 1.20
CA ALA A 248 -1.14 6.33 0.40
C ALA A 248 -1.48 5.06 1.20
N VAL A 249 -2.13 4.12 0.52
CA VAL A 249 -2.35 2.75 0.99
C VAL A 249 -2.04 1.77 -0.12
N SER A 250 -1.33 0.69 0.20
CA SER A 250 -0.94 -0.31 -0.80
C SER A 250 -0.91 -1.74 -0.30
N THR A 251 -0.98 -2.69 -1.23
CA THR A 251 -0.90 -4.14 -1.02
C THR A 251 -0.63 -4.82 -2.35
N ASP A 252 -0.15 -6.06 -2.33
CA ASP A 252 0.04 -6.86 -3.54
C ASP A 252 -0.58 -8.25 -3.39
N ALA A 253 -0.66 -9.08 -4.43
CA ALA A 253 -0.97 -10.51 -4.29
C ALA A 253 -2.27 -10.85 -3.54
N MET A 254 -3.25 -9.94 -3.49
CA MET A 254 -4.48 -10.14 -2.72
C MET A 254 -5.61 -10.69 -3.59
N GLU A 255 -6.54 -11.40 -2.97
CA GLU A 255 -7.90 -11.62 -3.49
C GLU A 255 -8.91 -11.01 -2.52
N GLU A 256 -10.05 -10.54 -3.05
CA GLU A 256 -11.12 -10.05 -2.19
C GLU A 256 -11.68 -11.20 -1.35
N ASN A 257 -11.85 -10.93 -0.06
CA ASN A 257 -12.47 -11.89 0.85
C ASN A 257 -14.00 -11.67 0.83
N ASP A 258 -14.79 -12.74 0.67
CA ASP A 258 -16.26 -12.77 0.58
C ASP A 258 -16.96 -12.16 1.82
N ILE A 259 -17.05 -10.84 1.90
CA ILE A 259 -17.67 -10.17 3.05
C ILE A 259 -18.90 -9.39 2.64
N GLU A 260 -19.96 -9.69 3.38
CA GLU A 260 -21.22 -8.98 3.46
C GLU A 260 -21.04 -7.49 3.82
N HIS A 261 -21.59 -6.62 2.97
CA HIS A 261 -21.97 -5.23 3.24
C HIS A 261 -20.87 -4.33 3.81
N LEU A 262 -19.93 -3.98 2.95
CA LEU A 262 -19.04 -2.84 3.17
C LEU A 262 -19.88 -1.55 3.26
N ASN A 263 -20.01 -0.99 4.46
CA ASN A 263 -20.64 0.32 4.66
C ASN A 263 -19.66 1.42 4.22
N PHE A 264 -19.83 1.92 3.01
CA PHE A 264 -19.06 3.05 2.48
C PHE A 264 -19.73 4.38 2.81
N ASN A 265 -18.98 5.26 3.46
CA ASN A 265 -19.35 6.67 3.53
C ASN A 265 -18.68 7.41 2.38
N LYS A 266 -19.49 8.02 1.50
CA LYS A 266 -18.98 8.84 0.39
C LYS A 266 -18.05 9.93 0.92
N LYS A 267 -16.86 10.06 0.32
CA LYS A 267 -15.88 11.13 0.61
C LYS A 267 -15.51 11.27 2.10
N SER A 268 -15.36 10.16 2.84
CA SER A 268 -14.95 10.18 4.25
C SER A 268 -13.44 10.08 4.46
N CYS A 269 -12.72 9.44 3.55
CA CYS A 269 -11.32 9.07 3.72
C CYS A 269 -10.33 10.13 3.20
N ASN A 270 -9.27 10.40 3.97
CA ASN A 270 -8.19 11.33 3.64
C ASN A 270 -7.13 10.74 2.69
N ILE A 271 -7.10 9.42 2.50
CA ILE A 271 -6.13 8.75 1.62
C ILE A 271 -6.34 9.20 0.17
N THR A 272 -5.25 9.54 -0.50
CA THR A 272 -5.24 10.11 -1.86
C THR A 272 -4.61 9.21 -2.92
N SER A 273 -3.86 8.18 -2.52
CA SER A 273 -3.19 7.24 -3.42
C SER A 273 -3.53 5.80 -3.03
N ILE A 274 -3.92 4.98 -4.01
CA ILE A 274 -4.23 3.56 -3.84
C ILE A 274 -3.37 2.78 -4.83
N SER A 275 -2.62 1.80 -4.33
CA SER A 275 -1.84 0.89 -5.19
C SER A 275 -2.10 -0.56 -4.79
N ILE A 276 -2.68 -1.34 -5.68
CA ILE A 276 -2.98 -2.76 -5.48
C ILE A 276 -2.36 -3.53 -6.65
N HIS A 277 -1.28 -4.27 -6.45
CA HIS A 277 -0.60 -4.93 -7.57
C HIS A 277 -0.79 -6.44 -7.57
N HIS A 278 -0.74 -7.04 -8.75
CA HIS A 278 -0.73 -8.49 -8.93
C HIS A 278 -1.84 -9.17 -8.11
N SER A 279 -3.07 -8.67 -8.23
CA SER A 279 -4.19 -9.04 -7.35
C SER A 279 -5.43 -9.45 -8.14
N SER A 280 -6.39 -10.06 -7.47
CA SER A 280 -7.65 -10.52 -8.08
C SER A 280 -8.82 -9.97 -7.26
N VAL A 281 -9.30 -8.77 -7.61
CA VAL A 281 -10.46 -8.13 -6.98
C VAL A 281 -11.47 -7.67 -8.04
N SER A 282 -12.74 -7.59 -7.64
CA SER A 282 -13.80 -7.11 -8.51
C SER A 282 -13.70 -5.60 -8.79
N SER A 283 -14.25 -5.18 -9.93
CA SER A 283 -14.41 -3.75 -10.25
C SER A 283 -15.20 -3.00 -9.16
N ILE A 284 -16.27 -3.61 -8.65
CA ILE A 284 -17.11 -3.04 -7.58
C ILE A 284 -16.27 -2.78 -6.32
N TYR A 285 -15.36 -3.67 -5.95
CA TYR A 285 -14.45 -3.47 -4.80
C TYR A 285 -13.61 -2.20 -4.95
N LEU A 286 -12.97 -2.03 -6.10
CA LEU A 286 -12.13 -0.86 -6.41
C LEU A 286 -12.95 0.43 -6.46
N GLU A 287 -14.12 0.40 -7.09
CA GLU A 287 -15.01 1.55 -7.21
C GLU A 287 -15.42 2.07 -5.84
N ARG A 288 -15.68 1.17 -4.90
CA ARG A 288 -16.05 1.57 -3.55
C ARG A 288 -14.87 2.19 -2.79
N LEU A 289 -13.65 1.66 -2.96
CA LEU A 289 -12.44 2.30 -2.45
C LEU A 289 -12.30 3.73 -3.01
N ILE A 290 -12.47 3.91 -4.33
CA ILE A 290 -12.46 5.22 -5.01
C ILE A 290 -13.53 6.16 -4.44
N TRP A 291 -14.75 5.65 -4.25
CA TRP A 291 -15.90 6.43 -3.80
C TRP A 291 -15.77 6.97 -2.37
N SER A 292 -15.05 6.25 -1.53
CA SER A 292 -14.79 6.66 -0.14
C SER A 292 -13.82 7.85 -0.02
N ARG A 293 -13.00 8.13 -1.04
CA ARG A 293 -11.93 9.14 -0.95
C ARG A 293 -12.45 10.56 -1.15
N LYS A 294 -11.86 11.53 -0.44
CA LYS A 294 -12.22 12.95 -0.59
C LYS A 294 -11.70 13.57 -1.88
N ALA A 295 -10.46 13.25 -2.25
CA ALA A 295 -9.74 13.80 -3.38
C ALA A 295 -8.67 12.80 -3.84
N LEU A 296 -9.06 11.81 -4.64
CA LEU A 296 -8.15 10.78 -5.14
C LEU A 296 -7.19 11.39 -6.16
N LYS A 297 -5.89 11.11 -6.02
CA LYS A 297 -4.80 11.59 -6.86
C LYS A 297 -4.12 10.49 -7.67
N GLU A 298 -3.94 9.31 -7.09
CA GLU A 298 -3.41 8.17 -7.82
C GLU A 298 -4.25 6.94 -7.59
N ILE A 299 -4.46 6.17 -8.65
CA ILE A 299 -4.94 4.80 -8.58
C ILE A 299 -4.06 3.92 -9.46
N ARG A 300 -3.53 2.86 -8.85
CA ARG A 300 -2.76 1.83 -9.53
C ARG A 300 -3.36 0.46 -9.20
N TYR A 301 -3.72 -0.29 -10.23
CA TYR A 301 -4.25 -1.63 -10.08
C TYR A 301 -3.73 -2.53 -11.20
N SER A 302 -3.16 -3.68 -10.85
CA SER A 302 -2.80 -4.71 -11.83
C SER A 302 -3.32 -6.08 -11.41
N ILE A 303 -3.83 -6.83 -12.38
CA ILE A 303 -4.18 -8.23 -12.18
C ILE A 303 -2.93 -9.12 -12.25
N GLY A 304 -3.15 -10.41 -12.01
CA GLY A 304 -2.20 -11.43 -12.44
C GLY A 304 -1.03 -11.66 -11.50
N GLY A 305 -0.07 -12.45 -11.99
CA GLY A 305 1.11 -12.87 -11.22
C GLY A 305 0.86 -14.02 -10.25
N ARG A 306 -0.39 -14.43 -10.01
CA ARG A 306 -0.74 -15.60 -9.18
C ARG A 306 -1.96 -16.34 -9.73
N ALA A 307 -2.21 -17.52 -9.19
CA ALA A 307 -3.38 -18.33 -9.51
C ALA A 307 -4.54 -18.06 -8.53
N SER A 308 -5.79 -18.19 -8.99
CA SER A 308 -6.95 -18.29 -8.10
C SER A 308 -7.09 -19.71 -7.55
N ASN A 309 -7.53 -19.82 -6.30
CA ASN A 309 -7.70 -21.11 -5.62
C ASN A 309 -8.83 -21.96 -6.24
N ASP A 310 -9.85 -21.32 -6.80
CA ASP A 310 -11.01 -21.96 -7.42
C ASP A 310 -10.93 -22.01 -8.96
N GLY A 311 -9.87 -21.42 -9.53
CA GLY A 311 -9.70 -21.26 -10.99
C GLY A 311 -10.63 -20.23 -11.63
N GLY A 312 -11.39 -19.47 -10.83
CA GLY A 312 -12.20 -18.35 -11.28
C GLY A 312 -11.47 -17.01 -11.17
N HIS A 313 -11.95 -16.02 -11.91
CA HIS A 313 -11.46 -14.63 -11.87
C HIS A 313 -12.64 -13.67 -11.80
N PHE A 314 -12.45 -12.52 -11.14
CA PHE A 314 -13.49 -11.52 -11.02
C PHE A 314 -13.65 -10.76 -12.33
N ILE A 315 -14.90 -10.50 -12.72
CA ILE A 315 -15.18 -9.69 -13.91
C ILE A 315 -14.85 -8.23 -13.61
N PHE A 316 -14.05 -7.61 -14.49
CA PHE A 316 -13.80 -6.18 -14.45
C PHE A 316 -14.73 -5.44 -15.41
N ASN A 317 -15.60 -4.57 -14.88
CA ASN A 317 -16.43 -3.70 -15.71
C ASN A 317 -15.72 -2.33 -15.89
N PRO A 318 -15.18 -2.02 -17.09
CA PRO A 318 -14.53 -0.73 -17.35
C PRO A 318 -15.49 0.46 -17.26
N LYS A 319 -16.78 0.28 -17.58
CA LYS A 319 -17.76 1.36 -17.56
C LYS A 319 -18.08 1.82 -16.14
N SER A 320 -18.32 0.89 -15.23
CA SER A 320 -18.55 1.17 -13.82
C SER A 320 -17.32 1.82 -13.18
N PHE A 321 -16.12 1.33 -13.49
CA PHE A 321 -14.86 1.92 -13.05
C PHE A 321 -14.70 3.37 -13.51
N ILE A 322 -14.88 3.65 -14.81
CA ILE A 322 -14.80 5.03 -15.35
C ILE A 322 -15.79 5.95 -14.63
N LYS A 323 -17.00 5.47 -14.38
CA LYS A 323 -18.02 6.24 -13.66
C LYS A 323 -17.64 6.53 -12.22
N ALA A 324 -16.97 5.61 -11.53
CA ALA A 324 -16.46 5.86 -10.17
C ALA A 324 -15.34 6.92 -10.15
N ILE A 325 -14.37 6.84 -11.07
CA ILE A 325 -13.25 7.81 -11.11
C ILE A 325 -13.68 9.21 -11.60
N CYS A 326 -14.84 9.33 -12.25
CA CYS A 326 -15.38 10.61 -12.72
C CYS A 326 -15.62 11.63 -11.59
N ASP A 327 -15.81 11.19 -10.33
CA ASP A 327 -15.93 12.07 -9.17
C ASP A 327 -14.61 12.80 -8.82
N HIS A 328 -13.48 12.37 -9.42
CA HIS A 328 -12.11 12.82 -9.13
C HIS A 328 -11.38 13.40 -10.35
N LYS A 329 -12.11 13.82 -11.40
CA LYS A 329 -11.54 14.40 -12.63
C LYS A 329 -10.56 15.56 -12.41
N GLU A 330 -10.84 16.38 -11.38
CA GLU A 330 -10.02 17.55 -11.05
C GLU A 330 -8.79 17.20 -10.21
N THR A 331 -8.75 16.01 -9.59
CA THR A 331 -7.72 15.65 -8.60
C THR A 331 -6.84 14.50 -9.05
N LEU A 332 -7.31 13.61 -9.91
CA LEU A 332 -6.55 12.46 -10.41
C LEU A 332 -5.36 12.92 -11.26
N GLU A 333 -4.16 12.54 -10.82
CA GLU A 333 -2.86 12.80 -11.43
C GLU A 333 -2.29 11.53 -12.11
N VAL A 334 -2.60 10.34 -11.58
CA VAL A 334 -2.13 9.05 -12.13
C VAL A 334 -3.25 8.02 -12.20
N ILE A 335 -3.40 7.40 -13.37
CA ILE A 335 -4.24 6.23 -13.60
C ILE A 335 -3.36 5.16 -14.22
N ASP A 336 -3.15 4.05 -13.52
CA ASP A 336 -2.42 2.89 -14.02
C ASP A 336 -3.25 1.63 -13.77
N ILE A 337 -3.95 1.14 -14.79
CA ILE A 337 -4.86 0.01 -14.67
C ILE A 337 -4.48 -1.05 -15.71
N ASP A 338 -4.00 -2.19 -15.24
CA ASP A 338 -3.57 -3.33 -16.05
C ASP A 338 -4.47 -4.53 -15.75
N VAL A 339 -5.62 -4.56 -16.43
CA VAL A 339 -6.74 -5.50 -16.18
C VAL A 339 -7.39 -6.01 -17.47
N GLU A 340 -6.87 -5.60 -18.64
CA GLU A 340 -7.60 -5.78 -19.90
C GLU A 340 -7.85 -7.24 -20.27
N ASP A 341 -6.97 -8.15 -19.82
CA ASP A 341 -7.12 -9.60 -20.00
C ASP A 341 -8.40 -10.15 -19.32
N ASP A 342 -8.88 -9.49 -18.25
CA ASP A 342 -10.11 -9.85 -17.53
C ASP A 342 -11.37 -9.14 -18.08
N ILE A 343 -11.25 -8.27 -19.08
CA ILE A 343 -12.40 -7.56 -19.67
C ILE A 343 -12.97 -8.35 -20.85
N ALA A 344 -13.80 -9.35 -20.53
CA ALA A 344 -14.46 -10.21 -21.53
C ALA A 344 -15.26 -9.41 -22.58
N ALA A 345 -15.80 -8.24 -22.21
CA ALA A 345 -16.59 -7.39 -23.09
C ALA A 345 -15.78 -6.88 -24.32
N PHE A 346 -14.46 -6.75 -24.21
CA PHE A 346 -13.64 -6.32 -25.34
C PHE A 346 -13.33 -7.44 -26.35
N GLY A 347 -13.81 -8.68 -26.10
CA GLY A 347 -13.78 -9.76 -27.07
C GLY A 347 -14.89 -9.71 -28.13
N TYR A 348 -15.84 -8.76 -28.04
CA TYR A 348 -16.90 -8.59 -29.03
C TYR A 348 -16.49 -7.67 -30.18
N ASP A 349 -16.81 -8.06 -31.42
CA ASP A 349 -16.52 -7.26 -32.62
C ASP A 349 -17.46 -6.04 -32.76
N ASP A 350 -18.68 -6.12 -32.22
CA ASP A 350 -19.70 -5.07 -32.33
C ASP A 350 -19.76 -4.20 -31.06
N VAL A 351 -19.65 -2.89 -31.24
CA VAL A 351 -19.76 -1.87 -30.18
C VAL A 351 -21.10 -1.98 -29.44
N GLU A 352 -22.19 -2.39 -30.11
CA GLU A 352 -23.49 -2.61 -29.46
C GLU A 352 -23.46 -3.81 -28.50
N ASP A 353 -22.72 -4.87 -28.84
CA ASP A 353 -22.53 -6.04 -27.99
C ASP A 353 -21.65 -5.69 -26.77
N VAL A 354 -20.57 -4.91 -26.99
CA VAL A 354 -19.72 -4.38 -25.90
C VAL A 354 -20.57 -3.59 -24.90
N GLU A 355 -21.33 -2.59 -25.36
CA GLU A 355 -22.15 -1.75 -24.48
C GLU A 355 -23.25 -2.56 -23.79
N ARG A 356 -23.85 -3.55 -24.47
CA ARG A 356 -24.85 -4.43 -23.84
C ARG A 356 -24.23 -5.23 -22.70
N SER A 357 -23.07 -5.84 -22.93
CA SER A 357 -22.34 -6.62 -21.93
C SER A 357 -21.98 -5.77 -20.70
N LEU A 358 -21.44 -4.57 -20.91
CA LEU A 358 -21.07 -3.64 -19.84
C LEU A 358 -22.28 -3.07 -19.07
N ASN A 359 -23.46 -3.08 -19.68
CA ASN A 359 -24.72 -2.71 -19.02
C ASN A 359 -25.41 -3.91 -18.34
N GLU A 360 -24.93 -5.14 -18.53
CA GLU A 360 -25.50 -6.35 -17.94
C GLU A 360 -24.68 -6.82 -16.74
N TYR A 361 -23.36 -6.94 -16.89
CA TYR A 361 -22.45 -7.49 -15.87
C TYR A 361 -21.70 -6.38 -15.12
N GLY A 362 -21.64 -6.43 -13.79
CA GLY A 362 -20.98 -5.39 -12.97
C GLY A 362 -21.71 -4.04 -13.02
N SER A 363 -23.01 -4.06 -13.30
CA SER A 363 -23.85 -2.86 -13.45
C SER A 363 -24.98 -2.86 -12.42
N PRO A 364 -25.62 -1.70 -12.15
CA PRO A 364 -26.77 -1.65 -11.26
C PRO A 364 -28.02 -2.40 -11.80
N TYR A 365 -27.96 -2.91 -13.03
CA TYR A 365 -29.02 -3.70 -13.66
C TYR A 365 -28.76 -5.21 -13.59
N GLU A 366 -27.61 -5.63 -13.04
CA GLU A 366 -27.29 -7.04 -12.89
C GLU A 366 -28.31 -7.73 -11.98
N VAL A 367 -28.96 -8.77 -12.50
CA VAL A 367 -30.09 -9.47 -11.83
C VAL A 367 -29.69 -10.12 -10.50
N ARG A 368 -28.38 -10.32 -10.28
CA ARG A 368 -27.82 -10.97 -9.09
C ARG A 368 -27.12 -10.02 -8.11
N SER A 369 -27.10 -8.71 -8.38
CA SER A 369 -26.51 -7.73 -7.47
C SER A 369 -27.26 -7.72 -6.14
N ASP A 370 -26.51 -7.64 -5.03
CA ASP A 370 -27.12 -7.37 -3.74
C ASP A 370 -27.79 -5.96 -3.75
N GLU A 371 -28.69 -5.68 -2.80
CA GLU A 371 -29.43 -4.40 -2.75
C GLU A 371 -28.50 -3.20 -2.45
N HIS A 372 -27.45 -3.39 -1.65
CA HIS A 372 -26.50 -2.33 -1.27
C HIS A 372 -25.53 -1.98 -2.41
N ASP A 373 -25.00 -2.99 -3.10
CA ASP A 373 -24.24 -2.90 -4.35
C ASP A 373 -25.09 -2.19 -5.40
N SER A 374 -26.37 -2.54 -5.53
CA SER A 374 -27.27 -1.89 -6.48
C SER A 374 -27.47 -0.41 -6.17
N GLU A 375 -27.66 -0.02 -4.91
CA GLU A 375 -27.76 1.39 -4.50
C GLU A 375 -26.48 2.18 -4.76
N PHE A 376 -25.33 1.61 -4.37
CA PHE A 376 -24.02 2.18 -4.63
C PHE A 376 -23.77 2.37 -6.13
N LEU A 377 -23.95 1.30 -6.90
CA LEU A 377 -23.75 1.32 -8.35
C LEU A 377 -24.67 2.33 -9.02
N LYS A 378 -25.95 2.42 -8.62
CA LYS A 378 -26.88 3.46 -9.13
C LYS A 378 -26.34 4.87 -8.87
N ALA A 379 -25.80 5.12 -7.68
CA ALA A 379 -25.27 6.44 -7.32
C ALA A 379 -24.06 6.84 -8.18
N ILE A 380 -23.15 5.90 -8.49
CA ILE A 380 -22.06 6.18 -9.42
C ILE A 380 -22.53 6.14 -10.88
N TRP A 381 -23.61 5.43 -11.20
CA TRP A 381 -24.05 5.22 -12.59
C TRP A 381 -24.47 6.51 -13.30
N GLU A 382 -24.88 7.51 -12.53
CA GLU A 382 -25.27 8.83 -13.03
C GLU A 382 -24.08 9.63 -13.56
N ASN A 383 -22.86 9.27 -13.14
CA ASN A 383 -21.65 9.94 -13.58
C ASN A 383 -21.41 9.72 -15.08
N SER A 384 -20.86 10.74 -15.72
CA SER A 384 -20.45 10.73 -17.12
C SER A 384 -19.12 11.43 -17.24
N GLY A 385 -18.32 11.03 -18.22
CA GLY A 385 -17.00 11.61 -18.44
C GLY A 385 -16.22 10.88 -19.51
N SER A 386 -15.21 11.57 -20.02
CA SER A 386 -14.25 11.08 -21.02
C SER A 386 -12.83 11.40 -20.57
N LEU A 387 -11.85 10.78 -21.23
CA LEU A 387 -10.43 10.97 -20.94
C LEU A 387 -10.03 12.45 -20.87
N ARG A 388 -10.52 13.28 -21.80
CA ARG A 388 -10.17 14.70 -21.89
C ARG A 388 -10.55 15.52 -20.66
N GLU A 389 -11.51 15.06 -19.88
CA GLU A 389 -12.04 15.79 -18.73
C GLU A 389 -11.17 15.63 -17.46
N PHE A 390 -10.18 14.73 -17.47
CA PHE A 390 -9.25 14.55 -16.35
C PHE A 390 -8.13 15.59 -16.40
N VAL A 391 -8.45 16.84 -16.03
CA VAL A 391 -7.61 18.04 -16.21
C VAL A 391 -6.30 18.05 -15.41
N SER A 392 -6.18 17.18 -14.41
CA SER A 392 -4.98 17.04 -13.58
C SER A 392 -4.14 15.81 -13.96
N LEU A 393 -4.60 14.98 -14.90
CA LEU A 393 -3.97 13.71 -15.22
C LEU A 393 -2.63 13.94 -15.91
N ARG A 394 -1.57 13.42 -15.31
CA ARG A 394 -0.18 13.52 -15.79
C ARG A 394 0.35 12.20 -16.32
N ARG A 395 -0.08 11.08 -15.74
CA ARG A 395 0.36 9.74 -16.14
C ARG A 395 -0.84 8.84 -16.38
N LEU A 396 -0.88 8.23 -17.55
CA LEU A 396 -1.91 7.26 -17.93
C LEU A 396 -1.24 5.99 -18.42
N SER A 397 -1.68 4.85 -17.90
CA SER A 397 -1.21 3.54 -18.32
C SER A 397 -2.38 2.56 -18.35
N LEU A 398 -2.75 2.08 -19.53
CA LEU A 398 -3.95 1.26 -19.75
C LEU A 398 -3.71 0.26 -20.87
N GLY A 399 -4.51 -0.82 -20.89
CA GLY A 399 -4.68 -1.64 -22.09
C GLY A 399 -5.29 -0.84 -23.25
N VAL A 400 -4.98 -1.22 -24.49
CA VAL A 400 -5.36 -0.48 -25.70
C VAL A 400 -6.87 -0.33 -25.85
N ASN A 401 -7.65 -1.39 -25.60
CA ASN A 401 -9.10 -1.34 -25.73
C ASN A 401 -9.72 -0.47 -24.63
N PHE A 402 -9.21 -0.59 -23.40
CA PHE A 402 -9.68 0.22 -22.28
C PHE A 402 -9.35 1.70 -22.49
N LEU A 403 -8.17 2.02 -23.01
CA LEU A 403 -7.78 3.39 -23.36
C LEU A 403 -8.74 4.01 -24.37
N LEU A 404 -9.04 3.30 -25.46
CA LEU A 404 -9.95 3.77 -26.50
C LEU A 404 -11.39 3.92 -25.95
N TYR A 405 -11.81 3.02 -25.06
CA TYR A 405 -13.11 3.12 -24.38
C TYR A 405 -13.21 4.36 -23.49
N LEU A 406 -12.17 4.63 -22.68
CA LEU A 406 -12.10 5.82 -21.82
C LEU A 406 -12.02 7.12 -22.67
N ALA A 407 -11.32 7.09 -23.80
CA ALA A 407 -11.25 8.23 -24.73
C ALA A 407 -12.62 8.58 -25.31
N LYS A 408 -13.41 7.58 -25.72
CA LYS A 408 -14.81 7.75 -26.15
C LYS A 408 -15.69 8.30 -25.03
N GLY A 409 -15.43 7.86 -23.81
CA GLY A 409 -16.10 8.29 -22.59
C GLY A 409 -17.50 7.70 -22.41
N VAL A 410 -17.93 7.67 -21.16
CA VAL A 410 -19.19 7.07 -20.72
C VAL A 410 -20.26 8.15 -20.54
N SER A 411 -21.48 7.89 -21.00
CA SER A 411 -22.66 8.71 -20.71
C SER A 411 -23.38 8.20 -19.46
N GLY A 412 -24.28 9.01 -18.89
CA GLY A 412 -25.14 8.61 -17.77
C GLY A 412 -26.15 7.52 -18.17
N SER A 413 -27.44 7.85 -18.21
CA SER A 413 -28.53 6.86 -18.34
C SER A 413 -29.03 6.60 -19.78
N SER A 414 -28.46 7.26 -20.79
CA SER A 414 -28.85 7.07 -22.19
C SER A 414 -27.62 7.03 -23.09
N ASP A 415 -27.05 5.85 -23.29
CA ASP A 415 -25.97 5.65 -24.25
C ASP A 415 -26.52 5.70 -25.66
N LYS A 416 -26.56 6.92 -26.22
CA LYS A 416 -26.46 7.02 -27.68
C LYS A 416 -25.03 6.68 -28.02
N ILE A 417 -24.84 5.65 -28.84
CA ILE A 417 -23.53 5.26 -29.37
C ILE A 417 -22.89 6.52 -29.97
N LYS A 418 -21.85 7.02 -29.31
CA LYS A 418 -21.08 8.16 -29.82
C LYS A 418 -20.28 7.71 -31.04
N ASP A 419 -20.11 8.63 -31.98
CA ASP A 419 -19.20 8.47 -33.11
C ASP A 419 -17.78 8.10 -32.65
N ARG A 420 -17.01 7.47 -33.54
CA ARG A 420 -15.61 7.06 -33.31
C ARG A 420 -14.80 8.24 -32.75
N ALA A 421 -14.26 8.07 -31.55
CA ALA A 421 -13.39 9.07 -30.93
C ALA A 421 -11.98 8.95 -31.51
N ILE A 422 -11.34 10.09 -31.80
CA ILE A 422 -9.94 10.14 -32.21
C ILE A 422 -9.12 10.33 -30.94
N LEU A 423 -8.29 9.34 -30.58
CA LEU A 423 -7.55 9.32 -29.32
C LEU A 423 -6.73 10.59 -29.10
N ALA A 424 -6.04 11.07 -30.15
CA ALA A 424 -5.24 12.30 -30.12
C ALA A 424 -6.05 13.54 -29.68
N ASP A 425 -7.32 13.64 -30.07
CA ASP A 425 -8.21 14.76 -29.73
C ASP A 425 -8.83 14.64 -28.32
N CYS A 426 -8.70 13.46 -27.72
CA CYS A 426 -9.29 13.09 -26.43
C CYS A 426 -8.28 13.13 -25.27
N LEU A 427 -7.00 13.40 -25.53
CA LEU A 427 -6.00 13.49 -24.47
C LEU A 427 -6.20 14.74 -23.61
N PRO A 428 -5.98 14.68 -22.29
CA PRO A 428 -5.93 15.87 -21.44
C PRO A 428 -4.68 16.70 -21.76
N ASP A 429 -4.82 18.03 -21.68
CA ASP A 429 -3.70 18.96 -21.92
C ASP A 429 -2.56 18.80 -20.89
N SER A 430 -2.86 18.23 -19.71
CA SER A 430 -1.90 18.01 -18.61
C SER A 430 -1.09 16.72 -18.74
N LEU A 431 -1.40 15.87 -19.72
CA LEU A 431 -0.82 14.52 -19.79
C LEU A 431 0.65 14.58 -20.23
N GLU A 432 1.53 13.99 -19.41
CA GLU A 432 2.98 13.99 -19.61
C GLU A 432 3.53 12.61 -20.01
N TYR A 433 2.86 11.54 -19.57
CA TYR A 433 3.26 10.15 -19.82
C TYR A 433 2.05 9.31 -20.24
N LEU A 434 2.21 8.52 -21.30
CA LEU A 434 1.22 7.56 -21.78
C LEU A 434 1.87 6.20 -22.03
N CYS A 435 1.36 5.15 -21.40
CA CYS A 435 1.74 3.76 -21.69
C CYS A 435 0.52 2.97 -22.17
N ILE A 436 0.71 2.23 -23.25
CA ILE A 436 -0.35 1.46 -23.92
C ILE A 436 0.03 -0.02 -23.89
N ARG A 437 -0.71 -0.82 -23.13
CA ARG A 437 -0.49 -2.26 -23.01
C ARG A 437 -1.35 -3.04 -24.01
N GLY A 438 -0.87 -4.21 -24.41
CA GLY A 438 -1.58 -5.14 -25.30
C GLY A 438 -1.68 -4.71 -26.76
N TYR A 439 -1.05 -3.60 -27.17
CA TYR A 439 -1.04 -3.17 -28.57
C TYR A 439 0.00 -3.94 -29.39
N GLU A 440 -0.47 -4.54 -30.49
CA GLU A 440 0.35 -5.19 -31.50
C GLU A 440 0.02 -4.64 -32.89
N LYS A 441 1.03 -4.05 -33.56
CA LYS A 441 0.86 -3.45 -34.88
C LYS A 441 0.42 -4.49 -35.92
N GLY A 442 -0.64 -4.18 -36.67
CA GLY A 442 -1.17 -5.05 -37.73
C GLY A 442 -2.23 -6.06 -37.27
N GLN A 443 -2.52 -6.18 -35.97
CA GLN A 443 -3.62 -7.03 -35.48
C GLN A 443 -4.99 -6.38 -35.68
N SER A 444 -5.07 -5.05 -35.53
CA SER A 444 -6.30 -4.28 -35.71
C SER A 444 -6.02 -3.01 -36.49
N GLN A 445 -6.61 -2.89 -37.68
CA GLN A 445 -6.48 -1.69 -38.50
C GLN A 445 -7.02 -0.44 -37.77
N ASP A 446 -8.08 -0.60 -36.96
CA ASP A 446 -8.63 0.50 -36.17
C ASP A 446 -7.63 1.00 -35.14
N HIS A 447 -6.98 0.09 -34.41
CA HIS A 447 -5.96 0.44 -33.43
C HIS A 447 -4.76 1.08 -34.11
N ASP A 448 -4.30 0.53 -35.23
CA ASP A 448 -3.18 1.09 -35.99
C ASP A 448 -3.46 2.53 -36.44
N GLU A 449 -4.65 2.83 -36.94
CA GLU A 449 -5.05 4.19 -37.32
C GLU A 449 -5.04 5.14 -36.11
N GLN A 450 -5.50 4.69 -34.94
CA GLN A 450 -5.49 5.49 -33.70
C GLN A 450 -4.06 5.73 -33.20
N MET A 451 -3.20 4.71 -33.22
CA MET A 451 -1.82 4.79 -32.75
C MET A 451 -0.95 5.63 -33.70
N ASP A 452 -1.09 5.47 -35.01
CA ASP A 452 -0.38 6.29 -35.99
C ASP A 452 -0.80 7.77 -35.86
N GLY A 453 -2.10 8.05 -35.70
CA GLY A 453 -2.61 9.40 -35.44
C GLY A 453 -2.10 10.02 -34.13
N LEU A 454 -2.00 9.22 -33.07
CA LEU A 454 -1.40 9.64 -31.80
C LEU A 454 0.09 9.98 -31.95
N MET A 455 0.85 9.17 -32.69
CA MET A 455 2.27 9.40 -32.93
C MET A 455 2.52 10.64 -33.78
N ASP A 456 1.68 10.90 -34.79
CA ASP A 456 1.74 12.14 -35.58
C ASP A 456 1.42 13.37 -34.72
N PHE A 457 0.42 13.28 -33.86
CA PHE A 457 0.08 14.34 -32.91
C PHE A 457 1.23 14.63 -31.94
N TRP A 458 1.86 13.60 -31.37
CA TRP A 458 3.02 13.75 -30.49
C TRP A 458 4.22 14.39 -31.20
N LYS A 459 4.58 13.90 -32.39
CA LYS A 459 5.69 14.43 -33.21
C LYS A 459 5.46 15.88 -33.66
N SER A 460 4.21 16.31 -33.76
CA SER A 460 3.88 17.71 -34.10
C SER A 460 4.26 18.71 -33.00
N GLY A 461 4.51 18.25 -31.77
CA GLY A 461 4.83 19.09 -30.62
C GLY A 461 3.64 19.87 -30.06
N GLN A 462 2.40 19.48 -30.43
CA GLN A 462 1.17 20.13 -30.00
C GLN A 462 0.68 19.66 -28.61
N SER A 463 1.25 18.57 -28.08
CA SER A 463 0.90 18.01 -26.76
C SER A 463 1.97 18.30 -25.71
N GLN A 464 1.61 18.16 -24.42
CA GLN A 464 2.56 18.17 -23.29
C GLN A 464 3.18 16.78 -23.03
N LEU A 465 2.85 15.78 -23.85
CA LEU A 465 3.35 14.42 -23.72
C LEU A 465 4.87 14.41 -23.92
N LYS A 466 5.58 13.98 -22.88
CA LYS A 466 7.04 13.83 -22.88
C LYS A 466 7.44 12.42 -23.31
N GLU A 467 6.61 11.44 -23.00
CA GLU A 467 6.93 10.03 -23.17
C GLU A 467 5.68 9.22 -23.58
N ILE A 468 5.86 8.34 -24.56
CA ILE A 468 4.87 7.35 -25.00
C ILE A 468 5.56 5.98 -25.04
N GLN A 469 4.97 5.00 -24.39
CA GLN A 469 5.42 3.60 -24.38
C GLN A 469 4.32 2.67 -24.93
N GLY A 470 4.72 1.51 -25.46
CA GLY A 470 3.76 0.49 -25.89
C GLY A 470 3.27 0.57 -27.34
N ILE A 471 3.78 1.52 -28.15
CA ILE A 471 3.46 1.63 -29.59
C ILE A 471 4.54 1.02 -30.47
N GLU A 472 5.81 1.38 -30.22
CA GLU A 472 6.94 0.86 -30.99
C GLU A 472 7.37 -0.52 -30.51
N GLU A 473 7.31 -0.75 -29.19
CA GLU A 473 7.50 -2.04 -28.54
C GLU A 473 6.19 -2.48 -27.89
N THR A 474 5.85 -3.76 -28.03
CA THR A 474 4.66 -4.32 -27.38
C THR A 474 4.95 -4.57 -25.91
N ILE A 475 4.14 -3.95 -25.05
CA ILE A 475 4.07 -4.25 -23.63
C ILE A 475 2.89 -5.18 -23.41
N PRO A 476 3.07 -6.42 -22.92
CA PRO A 476 1.97 -7.34 -22.70
C PRO A 476 1.04 -6.84 -21.58
N ASN A 477 -0.24 -7.21 -21.66
CA ASN A 477 -1.16 -7.06 -20.52
C ASN A 477 -0.76 -8.03 -19.41
N ALA A 478 -1.02 -7.65 -18.16
CA ALA A 478 -0.96 -8.59 -17.05
C ALA A 478 -2.01 -9.70 -17.22
N SER A 479 -1.67 -10.90 -16.75
CA SER A 479 -2.55 -12.07 -16.81
C SER A 479 -2.38 -12.97 -15.59
N HIS A 480 -3.43 -13.72 -15.28
CA HIS A 480 -3.41 -14.71 -14.21
C HIS A 480 -2.58 -15.94 -14.58
N VAL A 481 -1.99 -16.58 -13.57
CA VAL A 481 -1.26 -17.83 -13.78
C VAL A 481 -2.25 -19.00 -13.74
N GLY A 482 -2.59 -19.54 -14.91
CA GLY A 482 -3.58 -20.62 -15.03
C GLY A 482 -3.10 -21.97 -14.51
N ALA A 483 -1.82 -22.30 -14.68
CA ALA A 483 -1.23 -23.58 -14.26
C ALA A 483 -0.01 -23.35 -13.35
N PRO A 484 -0.19 -22.94 -12.08
CA PRO A 484 0.91 -22.57 -11.18
C PRO A 484 1.91 -23.70 -10.88
N ASP A 485 1.56 -24.96 -11.15
CA ASP A 485 2.48 -26.11 -11.09
C ASP A 485 3.46 -26.17 -12.27
N GLY A 486 3.04 -25.71 -13.45
CA GLY A 486 3.80 -25.78 -14.70
C GLY A 486 4.46 -24.46 -15.09
N ASP A 487 3.90 -23.34 -14.62
CA ASP A 487 4.28 -21.98 -14.99
C ASP A 487 4.80 -21.19 -13.77
N ASP A 488 5.64 -21.83 -12.96
CA ASP A 488 6.23 -21.23 -11.75
C ASP A 488 7.00 -19.92 -12.03
N HIS A 489 7.68 -19.84 -13.17
CA HIS A 489 8.39 -18.65 -13.66
C HIS A 489 7.49 -17.44 -13.96
N LEU A 490 6.16 -17.64 -14.06
CA LEU A 490 5.18 -16.55 -14.20
C LEU A 490 4.66 -16.05 -12.85
N LEU A 491 4.99 -16.73 -11.75
CA LEU A 491 4.54 -16.33 -10.43
C LEU A 491 5.30 -15.09 -9.95
N TRP A 492 4.54 -14.07 -9.55
CA TRP A 492 5.06 -12.89 -8.90
C TRP A 492 5.62 -13.26 -7.52
N PRO A 493 6.90 -12.97 -7.25
CA PRO A 493 7.50 -13.29 -5.96
C PRO A 493 6.81 -12.48 -4.85
N PHE A 494 6.62 -13.08 -3.68
CA PHE A 494 6.40 -12.27 -2.50
C PHE A 494 7.70 -11.52 -2.20
N ASP A 495 7.60 -10.21 -2.00
CA ASP A 495 8.73 -9.44 -1.48
C ASP A 495 8.97 -9.91 -0.04
N ASN A 496 9.93 -10.82 0.13
CA ASN A 496 10.37 -11.27 1.44
C ASN A 496 11.22 -10.15 2.02
N GLY A 497 10.59 -9.07 2.50
CA GLY A 497 11.21 -7.82 2.95
C GLY A 497 12.65 -7.97 3.44
N SER A 498 13.60 -7.78 2.52
CA SER A 498 15.02 -7.47 2.72
C SER A 498 15.71 -7.56 1.36
N ASP A 499 15.60 -6.53 0.54
CA ASP A 499 16.65 -6.14 -0.42
C ASP A 499 16.33 -4.71 -0.87
N SER A 500 16.55 -3.75 0.05
CA SER A 500 16.75 -2.37 -0.37
C SER A 500 18.09 -2.31 -1.10
N GLU A 501 18.01 -2.09 -2.40
CA GLU A 501 19.08 -1.67 -3.31
C GLU A 501 20.11 -0.77 -2.61
N ASP A 502 21.32 -1.29 -2.44
CA ASP A 502 22.49 -0.56 -1.94
C ASP A 502 23.76 -1.08 -2.66
N GLU A 503 23.71 -1.25 -3.98
CA GLU A 503 24.93 -1.40 -4.81
C GLU A 503 24.80 -0.68 -6.16
N GLU A 504 24.91 0.65 -6.14
CA GLU A 504 25.55 1.38 -7.25
C GLU A 504 26.60 2.35 -6.67
N GLY A 505 27.87 2.13 -7.03
CA GLY A 505 28.95 3.09 -6.81
C GLY A 505 30.14 2.60 -6.00
N SER A 506 30.76 1.47 -6.36
CA SER A 506 32.21 1.32 -6.12
C SER A 506 32.94 1.65 -7.42
N ASP A 507 33.36 2.91 -7.52
CA ASP A 507 34.28 3.35 -8.55
C ASP A 507 35.60 2.57 -8.42
N GLN A 508 36.04 2.08 -9.59
CA GLN A 508 37.33 1.48 -9.84
C GLN A 508 38.44 2.50 -9.51
N GLU A 509 39.22 2.24 -8.46
CA GLU A 509 40.61 2.69 -8.38
C GLU A 509 41.51 1.45 -8.36
N GLU A 510 41.81 0.94 -9.56
CA GLU A 510 42.95 0.06 -9.77
C GLU A 510 44.10 0.87 -10.38
N SER A 511 45.26 0.74 -9.70
CA SER A 511 46.61 0.84 -10.23
C SER A 511 47.17 2.23 -10.58
N GLU A 512 47.97 2.76 -9.67
CA GLU A 512 49.34 3.24 -9.93
C GLU A 512 49.98 3.63 -8.59
N GLU A 513 50.83 2.75 -8.02
CA GLU A 513 52.01 3.09 -7.19
C GLU A 513 52.52 1.84 -6.44
N GLU A 514 53.24 0.95 -7.13
CA GLU A 514 54.26 0.09 -6.49
C GLU A 514 55.46 -0.09 -7.44
N GLN A 515 56.28 0.96 -7.54
CA GLN A 515 57.71 0.85 -7.78
C GLN A 515 58.42 1.96 -6.99
N GLU A 516 58.94 1.65 -5.80
CA GLU A 516 60.30 1.99 -5.36
C GLU A 516 60.55 1.60 -3.88
N SER A 517 61.67 0.90 -3.65
CA SER A 517 62.28 0.43 -2.38
C SER A 517 61.60 -0.78 -1.72
N HIS A 518 62.26 -1.91 -1.42
CA HIS A 518 63.67 -2.16 -1.16
C HIS A 518 64.06 -3.62 -1.41
#